data_AF-A0A1I7G043-F1
#
_entry.id   AF-A0A1I7G043-F1
#
_cell.length_a   1.000
_cell.length_b   1.000
_cell.length_c   1.000
_cell.angle_alpha   90.00
_cell.angle_beta   90.00
_cell.angle_gamma   90.00
#
_symmetry.space_group_name_H-M   'P 1'
#
loop_
_entity.id
_entity.type
_entity.pdbx_description
1 polymer ?
#
loop_
_entity_poly.entity_id
_entity_poly.type
_entity_poly.pdbx_seq_one_letter_code
_entity_poly.pdbx_strand_id
1 'polypeptide(L)'
;MKKALIAAALFAAIGTAHADPVTLTHTDTFRNEQVGTLPNNSSWSGNPWNQGKPIQGNVYAGEFKFQTSEGLDFYAFCADIFHTLKSGTTYQMDALTTGSVAGIGSWEIARIGYLFDNYGNYLDKSANGKELTAFQLTMWEILFENGKNQGNQNGSSLSKGNFQVGGFGDADDLANTWINDIYKNAKEGEESKKYNLFFLTSSEHVSGKELTGYEQKCSKYKNGVCTKWKDDKTKPIYRDIYTQDSQNLISWVAKKDIEEDPNAPSEIPEPMPLVLLTAGLLALGFTRKLRCC
;
A
#
# COMPACT_ATOMS: atom_id res chain seq x y z
N MET A 1 -3.94 -12.07 22.26
CA MET A 1 -3.08 -12.81 21.33
C MET A 1 -3.81 -13.49 20.14
N LYS A 2 -5.15 -13.45 20.00
CA LYS A 2 -5.84 -13.96 18.79
C LYS A 2 -5.73 -13.06 17.55
N LYS A 3 -5.30 -11.79 17.69
CA LYS A 3 -5.25 -10.80 16.61
C LYS A 3 -4.06 -10.97 15.64
N ALA A 4 -2.91 -11.45 16.12
CA ALA A 4 -1.68 -11.54 15.32
C ALA A 4 -1.65 -12.72 14.33
N LEU A 5 -2.48 -13.74 14.54
CA LEU A 5 -2.44 -14.99 13.76
C LEU A 5 -3.02 -14.85 12.35
N ILE A 6 -3.92 -13.89 12.10
CA ILE A 6 -4.70 -13.86 10.87
C ILE A 6 -4.07 -12.97 9.80
N ALA A 7 -3.47 -11.85 10.19
CA ALA A 7 -2.55 -11.13 9.32
C ALA A 7 -1.47 -12.13 8.84
N ALA A 8 -0.77 -12.80 9.75
CA ALA A 8 0.24 -13.78 9.35
C ALA A 8 -0.28 -14.88 8.41
N ALA A 9 -1.56 -15.29 8.45
CA ALA A 9 -2.13 -16.25 7.50
C ALA A 9 -2.42 -15.66 6.12
N LEU A 10 -2.93 -14.42 6.06
CA LEU A 10 -3.07 -13.67 4.80
C LEU A 10 -1.70 -13.42 4.16
N PHE A 11 -0.67 -13.22 4.99
CA PHE A 11 0.68 -12.83 4.57
C PHE A 11 1.66 -14.01 4.38
N ALA A 12 1.45 -15.17 5.03
CA ALA A 12 2.31 -16.35 4.89
C ALA A 12 2.12 -17.10 3.57
N ALA A 13 1.02 -16.85 2.85
CA ALA A 13 0.78 -17.41 1.52
C ALA A 13 1.52 -16.66 0.40
N ILE A 14 2.15 -15.50 0.69
CA ILE A 14 2.80 -14.63 -0.28
C ILE A 14 4.23 -15.15 -0.57
N GLY A 15 4.32 -16.32 -1.20
CA GLY A 15 5.56 -16.80 -1.80
C GLY A 15 5.81 -16.07 -3.12
N THR A 16 6.57 -14.97 -3.09
CA THR A 16 7.15 -14.20 -4.23
C THR A 16 6.26 -13.84 -5.44
N ALA A 17 4.99 -14.21 -5.45
CA ALA A 17 3.99 -13.81 -6.42
C ALA A 17 2.90 -13.02 -5.69
N HIS A 18 2.47 -11.90 -6.28
CA HIS A 18 1.50 -10.93 -5.76
C HIS A 18 0.47 -11.53 -4.80
N ALA A 19 0.26 -10.87 -3.65
CA ALA A 19 -0.77 -11.28 -2.72
C ALA A 19 -2.16 -11.09 -3.35
N ASP A 20 -3.11 -11.95 -2.98
CA ASP A 20 -4.49 -11.79 -3.42
C ASP A 20 -5.03 -10.40 -2.99
N PRO A 21 -5.81 -9.72 -3.85
CA PRO A 21 -6.34 -8.41 -3.51
C PRO A 21 -7.25 -8.50 -2.28
N VAL A 22 -7.18 -7.51 -1.40
CA VAL A 22 -7.99 -7.45 -0.17
C VAL A 22 -8.99 -6.31 -0.24
N THR A 23 -10.26 -6.57 0.08
CA THR A 23 -11.27 -5.50 0.20
C THR A 23 -11.31 -5.00 1.63
N LEU A 24 -11.07 -3.69 1.82
CA LEU A 24 -10.99 -3.05 3.12
C LEU A 24 -12.15 -2.07 3.30
N THR A 25 -12.89 -2.24 4.39
CA THR A 25 -13.94 -1.33 4.85
C THR A 25 -13.40 -0.53 6.02
N HIS A 26 -13.25 0.79 5.88
CA HIS A 26 -12.84 1.66 6.98
C HIS A 26 -13.91 1.62 8.07
N THR A 27 -13.49 1.35 9.30
CA THR A 27 -14.40 1.15 10.45
C THR A 27 -14.19 2.15 11.55
N ASP A 28 -12.95 2.59 11.74
CA ASP A 28 -12.61 3.57 12.75
C ASP A 28 -11.26 4.18 12.39
N THR A 29 -11.02 5.36 12.92
CA THR A 29 -9.66 5.87 13.07
C THR A 29 -9.40 5.90 14.57
N PHE A 30 -8.23 5.44 15.02
CA PHE A 30 -8.03 5.27 16.46
C PHE A 30 -8.25 6.59 17.21
N ARG A 31 -9.16 6.54 18.22
CA ARG A 31 -9.87 7.62 18.96
C ARG A 31 -9.09 8.82 19.55
N ASN A 32 -7.86 9.05 19.15
CA ASN A 32 -7.04 10.19 19.56
C ASN A 32 -6.38 10.83 18.33
N GLU A 33 -7.14 10.93 17.24
CA GLU A 33 -6.73 11.63 16.04
C GLU A 33 -6.33 13.06 16.35
N GLN A 34 -5.20 13.45 15.81
CA GLN A 34 -4.84 14.85 15.72
C GLN A 34 -5.06 15.30 14.28
N VAL A 35 -5.71 16.46 14.17
CA VAL A 35 -5.91 17.15 12.92
C VAL A 35 -4.89 18.26 12.86
N GLY A 36 -4.09 18.26 11.80
CA GLY A 36 -3.17 19.35 11.50
C GLY A 36 -3.39 19.84 10.08
N THR A 37 -2.54 20.76 9.66
CA THR A 37 -2.65 21.46 8.38
C THR A 37 -1.45 21.16 7.51
N LEU A 38 -1.71 20.89 6.23
CA LEU A 38 -0.72 20.94 5.16
C LEU A 38 -0.69 22.36 4.56
N PRO A 39 0.40 23.14 4.70
CA PRO A 39 0.57 24.39 3.96
C PRO A 39 0.63 24.18 2.44
N ASN A 40 0.49 25.28 1.68
CA ASN A 40 0.40 25.30 0.21
C ASN A 40 1.60 24.71 -0.56
N ASN A 41 2.63 24.26 0.14
CA ASN A 41 3.88 23.73 -0.38
C ASN A 41 4.21 22.33 0.17
N SER A 42 3.29 21.66 0.87
CA SER A 42 3.51 20.38 1.56
C SER A 42 3.75 19.14 0.69
N SER A 43 3.99 19.30 -0.61
CA SER A 43 4.36 18.18 -1.47
C SER A 43 5.01 18.69 -2.74
N TRP A 44 6.24 18.27 -2.99
CA TRP A 44 6.98 18.63 -4.20
C TRP A 44 6.40 17.97 -5.47
N SER A 45 6.61 18.63 -6.62
CA SER A 45 6.04 18.33 -7.95
C SER A 45 6.66 17.16 -8.71
N GLY A 46 7.42 16.28 -8.06
CA GLY A 46 7.98 15.10 -8.71
C GLY A 46 8.02 13.85 -7.83
N ASN A 47 7.24 13.84 -6.75
CA ASN A 47 6.73 12.56 -6.27
C ASN A 47 5.81 11.99 -7.38
N PRO A 48 5.98 10.72 -7.81
CA PRO A 48 5.17 10.13 -8.88
C PRO A 48 3.68 10.02 -8.53
N TRP A 49 3.31 10.13 -7.26
CA TRP A 49 1.93 10.18 -6.77
C TRP A 49 1.35 11.60 -6.75
N ASN A 50 2.19 12.64 -6.91
CA ASN A 50 1.72 14.02 -7.00
C ASN A 50 1.29 14.33 -8.44
N GLN A 51 0.00 14.54 -8.65
CA GLN A 51 -0.59 14.96 -9.93
C GLN A 51 -0.30 16.43 -10.30
N GLY A 52 0.76 17.03 -9.75
CA GLY A 52 1.12 18.43 -9.97
C GLY A 52 0.19 19.42 -9.27
N LYS A 53 -0.54 19.00 -8.23
CA LYS A 53 -1.40 19.89 -7.45
C LYS A 53 -0.91 19.94 -6.00
N PRO A 54 -0.52 21.11 -5.48
CA PRO A 54 -0.23 21.25 -4.07
C PRO A 54 -1.50 20.91 -3.27
N ILE A 55 -1.34 20.16 -2.19
CA ILE A 55 -2.41 19.93 -1.23
C ILE A 55 -2.35 21.04 -0.19
N GLN A 56 -3.50 21.65 0.08
CA GLN A 56 -3.68 22.52 1.22
C GLN A 56 -4.91 22.06 2.00
N GLY A 57 -4.79 22.00 3.32
CA GLY A 57 -5.95 21.83 4.17
C GLY A 57 -5.69 20.99 5.40
N ASN A 58 -6.78 20.67 6.09
CA ASN A 58 -6.75 19.84 7.27
C ASN A 58 -6.61 18.38 6.87
N VAL A 59 -5.66 17.69 7.49
CA VAL A 59 -5.48 16.24 7.30
C VAL A 59 -5.46 15.54 8.65
N TYR A 60 -5.98 14.31 8.64
CA TYR A 60 -5.94 13.41 9.79
C TYR A 60 -4.66 12.58 9.71
N ALA A 61 -3.95 12.45 10.83
CA ALA A 61 -2.76 11.63 10.91
C ALA A 61 -2.84 10.64 12.08
N GLY A 62 -2.65 9.35 11.77
CA GLY A 62 -2.67 8.26 12.75
C GLY A 62 -2.80 6.90 12.08
N GLU A 63 -2.99 5.87 12.90
CA GLU A 63 -3.29 4.51 12.45
C GLU A 63 -4.78 4.37 12.14
N PHE A 64 -5.09 3.81 10.97
CA PHE A 64 -6.45 3.59 10.50
C PHE A 64 -6.84 2.13 10.67
N LYS A 65 -8.09 1.91 11.13
CA LYS A 65 -8.65 0.58 11.33
C LYS A 65 -9.67 0.26 10.23
N PHE A 66 -9.43 -0.86 9.56
CA PHE A 66 -10.29 -1.43 8.55
C PHE A 66 -10.81 -2.81 8.99
N GLN A 67 -11.82 -3.27 8.28
CA GLN A 67 -12.27 -4.66 8.27
C GLN A 67 -12.15 -5.25 6.87
N THR A 68 -11.65 -6.48 6.77
CA THR A 68 -11.67 -7.24 5.51
C THR A 68 -13.08 -7.74 5.19
N SER A 69 -13.30 -8.26 3.97
CA SER A 69 -14.55 -8.93 3.57
C SER A 69 -14.94 -10.10 4.48
N GLU A 70 -13.96 -10.73 5.13
CA GLU A 70 -14.14 -11.83 6.07
C GLU A 70 -14.41 -11.34 7.51
N GLY A 71 -14.50 -10.02 7.72
CA GLY A 71 -14.76 -9.41 9.02
C GLY A 71 -13.53 -9.31 9.92
N LEU A 72 -12.32 -9.36 9.36
CA LEU A 72 -11.07 -9.35 10.11
C LEU A 72 -10.57 -7.93 10.30
N ASP A 73 -10.10 -7.60 11.52
CA ASP A 73 -9.45 -6.32 11.79
C ASP A 73 -8.15 -6.19 10.97
N PHE A 74 -7.97 -5.06 10.30
CA PHE A 74 -6.80 -4.72 9.51
C PHE A 74 -6.34 -3.30 9.84
N TYR A 75 -5.03 -3.08 9.98
CA TYR A 75 -4.47 -1.79 10.37
C TYR A 75 -3.49 -1.29 9.32
N ALA A 76 -3.55 0.00 9.04
CA ALA A 76 -2.64 0.63 8.09
C ALA A 76 -2.46 2.12 8.39
N PHE A 77 -1.36 2.65 7.89
CA PHE A 77 -1.13 4.09 7.78
C PHE A 77 -1.38 4.55 6.35
N CYS A 78 -1.80 5.80 6.18
CA CYS A 78 -1.99 6.36 4.85
C CYS A 78 -0.62 6.70 4.26
N ALA A 79 -0.24 6.12 3.13
CA ALA A 79 0.98 6.48 2.41
C ALA A 79 0.75 7.63 1.42
N ASP A 80 -0.51 8.06 1.27
CA ASP A 80 -0.96 9.00 0.28
C ASP A 80 -1.64 10.21 0.93
N ILE A 81 -1.03 11.38 0.79
CA ILE A 81 -1.62 12.63 1.29
C ILE A 81 -2.65 13.22 0.32
N PHE A 82 -2.64 12.82 -0.96
CA PHE A 82 -3.44 13.43 -2.05
C PHE A 82 -4.88 12.93 -2.10
N HIS A 83 -5.16 11.78 -1.48
CA HIS A 83 -6.47 11.14 -1.55
C HIS A 83 -7.05 10.86 -0.17
N THR A 84 -8.37 11.01 -0.06
CA THR A 84 -9.12 10.63 1.15
C THR A 84 -9.18 9.12 1.32
N LEU A 85 -9.25 8.65 2.57
CA LEU A 85 -9.52 7.25 2.91
C LEU A 85 -10.75 6.69 2.20
N LYS A 86 -10.55 5.59 1.50
CA LYS A 86 -11.59 4.86 0.80
C LYS A 86 -12.06 3.69 1.65
N SER A 87 -13.37 3.48 1.65
CA SER A 87 -14.02 2.38 2.38
C SER A 87 -14.71 1.45 1.38
N GLY A 88 -14.69 0.14 1.65
CA GLY A 88 -15.21 -0.89 0.76
C GLY A 88 -14.39 -1.04 -0.53
N THR A 89 -13.10 -0.69 -0.48
CA THR A 89 -12.22 -0.65 -1.65
C THR A 89 -11.27 -1.82 -1.67
N THR A 90 -11.03 -2.37 -2.86
CA THR A 90 -10.07 -3.46 -3.07
C THR A 90 -8.67 -2.91 -3.28
N TYR A 91 -7.71 -3.43 -2.54
CA TYR A 91 -6.31 -3.07 -2.59
C TYR A 91 -5.49 -4.25 -3.12
N GLN A 92 -4.63 -3.95 -4.10
CA GLN A 92 -3.49 -4.80 -4.42
C GLN A 92 -2.45 -4.64 -3.34
N MET A 93 -1.79 -5.73 -2.98
CA MET A 93 -0.87 -5.75 -1.87
C MET A 93 0.46 -6.35 -2.30
N ASP A 94 1.51 -5.56 -2.12
CA ASP A 94 2.87 -5.93 -2.51
C ASP A 94 3.77 -5.83 -1.28
N ALA A 95 4.78 -6.69 -1.22
CA ALA A 95 5.83 -6.55 -0.21
C ALA A 95 6.56 -5.23 -0.45
N LEU A 96 6.71 -4.43 0.60
CA LEU A 96 7.39 -3.14 0.53
C LEU A 96 8.91 -3.37 0.44
N THR A 97 9.40 -3.51 -0.79
CA THR A 97 10.81 -3.74 -1.13
C THR A 97 11.31 -2.67 -2.11
N THR A 98 12.63 -2.57 -2.32
CA THR A 98 13.19 -1.57 -3.24
C THR A 98 12.65 -1.76 -4.65
N GLY A 99 12.03 -0.72 -5.23
CA GLY A 99 11.46 -0.78 -6.57
C GLY A 99 10.10 -1.48 -6.68
N SER A 100 9.54 -1.98 -5.57
CA SER A 100 8.16 -2.52 -5.53
C SER A 100 7.10 -1.45 -5.85
N VAL A 101 7.40 -0.20 -5.55
CA VAL A 101 6.51 0.95 -5.77
C VAL A 101 7.29 2.05 -6.46
N ALA A 102 6.71 2.64 -7.49
CA ALA A 102 7.29 3.80 -8.17
C ALA A 102 7.54 4.94 -7.17
N GLY A 103 8.78 5.43 -7.11
CA GLY A 103 9.18 6.52 -6.23
C GLY A 103 9.71 6.12 -4.85
N ILE A 104 9.65 4.84 -4.48
CA ILE A 104 10.24 4.34 -3.22
C ILE A 104 11.58 3.66 -3.52
N GLY A 105 12.66 4.29 -3.08
CA GLY A 105 14.03 3.77 -3.19
C GLY A 105 14.50 3.02 -1.95
N SER A 106 15.74 2.53 -2.01
CA SER A 106 16.43 1.79 -0.95
C SER A 106 16.53 2.55 0.37
N TRP A 107 16.65 3.88 0.32
CA TRP A 107 16.72 4.74 1.50
C TRP A 107 15.35 4.88 2.18
N GLU A 108 14.28 5.08 1.42
CA GLU A 108 12.93 5.19 1.96
C GLU A 108 12.53 3.87 2.64
N ILE A 109 12.79 2.74 1.99
CA ILE A 109 12.58 1.40 2.58
C ILE A 109 13.33 1.27 3.91
N ALA A 110 14.61 1.65 3.94
CA ALA A 110 15.41 1.51 5.14
C ALA A 110 14.93 2.40 6.30
N ARG A 111 14.50 3.62 5.99
CA ARG A 111 13.98 4.56 6.97
C ARG A 111 12.63 4.13 7.52
N ILE A 112 11.74 3.66 6.66
CA ILE A 112 10.46 3.08 7.09
C ILE A 112 10.74 1.83 7.94
N GLY A 113 11.65 0.95 7.51
CA GLY A 113 12.03 -0.22 8.28
C GLY A 113 12.55 0.12 9.67
N TYR A 114 13.42 1.13 9.77
CA TYR A 114 13.93 1.64 11.04
C TYR A 114 12.81 2.23 11.93
N LEU A 115 11.88 2.99 11.35
CA LEU A 115 10.71 3.56 12.04
C LEU A 115 9.90 2.44 12.70
N PHE A 116 9.56 1.39 11.95
CA PHE A 116 8.83 0.24 12.49
C PHE A 116 9.64 -0.51 13.56
N ASP A 117 10.92 -0.78 13.33
CA ASP A 117 11.75 -1.55 14.28
C ASP A 117 11.92 -0.86 15.65
N ASN A 118 11.99 0.46 15.67
CA ASN A 118 12.29 1.23 16.89
C ASN A 118 11.04 1.82 17.56
N TYR A 119 10.00 2.11 16.79
CA TYR A 119 8.80 2.79 17.27
C TYR A 119 7.51 1.96 17.05
N GLY A 120 7.62 0.75 16.52
CA GLY A 120 6.49 -0.15 16.29
C GLY A 120 5.81 -0.69 17.56
N ASN A 121 6.40 -0.47 18.74
CA ASN A 121 5.79 -0.84 20.03
C ASN A 121 4.55 -0.01 20.39
N TYR A 122 4.29 1.09 19.67
CA TYR A 122 3.11 1.94 19.83
C TYR A 122 1.90 1.50 19.00
N LEU A 123 2.09 0.58 18.04
CA LEU A 123 1.07 0.11 17.09
C LEU A 123 -0.03 -0.74 17.75
N ASP A 124 -1.25 -0.77 17.18
CA ASP A 124 -2.47 -1.44 17.70
C ASP A 124 -2.82 -1.03 19.14
N LYS A 125 -2.48 0.20 19.54
CA LYS A 125 -2.74 0.73 20.89
C LYS A 125 -3.43 2.09 20.79
N SER A 126 -4.77 2.06 20.88
CA SER A 126 -5.64 3.24 20.79
C SER A 126 -5.30 4.38 21.76
N ALA A 127 -4.67 4.08 22.90
CA ALA A 127 -4.25 5.09 23.88
C ALA A 127 -3.08 5.97 23.42
N ASN A 128 -2.38 5.59 22.35
CA ASN A 128 -1.14 6.21 21.88
C ASN A 128 -1.38 7.20 20.74
N GLY A 129 -2.44 8.02 20.80
CA GLY A 129 -2.81 8.92 19.69
C GLY A 129 -1.67 9.79 19.20
N LYS A 130 -0.97 10.45 20.15
CA LYS A 130 0.18 11.30 19.85
C LYS A 130 1.30 10.52 19.15
N GLU A 131 1.63 9.33 19.64
CA GLU A 131 2.69 8.50 19.06
C GLU A 131 2.28 7.97 17.68
N LEU A 132 1.02 7.58 17.47
CA LEU A 132 0.50 7.13 16.17
C LEU A 132 0.44 8.28 15.16
N THR A 133 0.07 9.49 15.59
CA THR A 133 0.17 10.70 14.78
C THR A 133 1.63 10.97 14.42
N ALA A 134 2.54 10.97 15.40
CA ALA A 134 3.97 11.18 15.14
C ALA A 134 4.54 10.12 14.18
N PHE A 135 4.05 8.89 14.25
CA PHE A 135 4.41 7.80 13.34
C PHE A 135 3.98 8.11 11.90
N GLN A 136 2.73 8.51 11.72
CA GLN A 136 2.18 8.90 10.42
C GLN A 136 2.92 10.11 9.81
N LEU A 137 3.21 11.13 10.62
CA LEU A 137 3.96 12.32 10.19
C LEU A 137 5.40 11.96 9.79
N THR A 138 6.07 11.12 10.57
CA THR A 138 7.42 10.63 10.27
C THR A 138 7.43 9.82 8.97
N MET A 139 6.41 8.99 8.75
CA MET A 139 6.28 8.22 7.51
C MET A 139 6.05 9.12 6.30
N TRP A 140 5.20 10.15 6.41
CA TRP A 140 5.00 11.12 5.34
C TRP A 140 6.26 11.94 5.05
N GLU A 141 7.00 12.38 6.07
CA GLU A 141 8.32 12.98 5.86
C GLU A 141 9.19 12.06 5.00
N ILE A 142 9.34 10.78 5.37
CA ILE A 142 10.19 9.85 4.60
C ILE A 142 9.72 9.70 3.14
N LEU A 143 8.40 9.61 2.92
CA LEU A 143 7.81 9.37 1.60
C LEU A 143 7.79 10.61 0.69
N PHE A 144 7.68 11.80 1.27
CA PHE A 144 7.50 13.05 0.53
C PHE A 144 8.74 13.96 0.55
N GLU A 145 9.72 13.68 1.40
CA GLU A 145 11.02 14.35 1.43
C GLU A 145 11.97 13.75 0.38
N ASN A 146 11.86 14.20 -0.87
CA ASN A 146 12.67 13.69 -1.98
C ASN A 146 13.79 14.67 -2.41
N GLY A 147 15.00 14.16 -2.65
CA GLY A 147 16.08 14.86 -3.36
C GLY A 147 17.40 14.93 -2.59
N LYS A 148 18.42 15.58 -3.17
CA LYS A 148 19.75 15.82 -2.52
C LYS A 148 19.67 16.68 -1.26
N ASN A 149 18.51 17.30 -1.02
CA ASN A 149 18.22 18.16 0.12
C ASN A 149 17.44 17.41 1.21
N GLN A 150 17.56 16.07 1.27
CA GLN A 150 16.95 15.23 2.32
C GLN A 150 16.93 15.99 3.63
N GLY A 151 15.70 16.39 4.01
CA GLY A 151 15.33 17.25 5.13
C GLY A 151 16.48 17.51 6.07
N ASN A 152 16.92 18.76 6.11
CA ASN A 152 17.96 19.31 7.00
C ASN A 152 18.29 18.34 8.14
N GLN A 153 19.31 17.49 7.95
CA GLN A 153 19.67 16.35 8.82
C GLN A 153 19.92 16.74 10.29
N ASN A 154 19.80 18.03 10.60
CA ASN A 154 19.92 18.66 11.89
C ASN A 154 18.77 19.70 12.06
N GLY A 155 17.54 19.31 12.41
CA GLY A 155 16.50 20.27 12.84
C GLY A 155 15.04 19.84 12.75
N SER A 156 14.14 20.84 12.76
CA SER A 156 12.67 20.72 12.63
C SER A 156 12.26 20.39 11.18
N SER A 157 12.53 19.16 10.73
CA SER A 157 12.28 18.68 9.37
C SER A 157 10.86 18.96 8.89
N LEU A 158 9.86 18.74 9.74
CA LEU A 158 8.43 18.98 9.42
C LEU A 158 8.07 20.46 9.14
N SER A 159 8.97 21.40 9.41
CA SER A 159 8.79 22.84 9.14
C SER A 159 9.67 23.35 7.99
N LYS A 160 10.45 22.45 7.37
CA LYS A 160 11.46 22.76 6.35
C LYS A 160 11.37 21.70 5.24
N GLY A 161 12.18 21.83 4.19
CA GLY A 161 12.19 20.81 3.13
C GLY A 161 10.95 20.83 2.24
N ASN A 162 10.70 19.68 1.61
CA ASN A 162 9.64 19.46 0.62
C ASN A 162 8.33 18.99 1.23
N PHE A 163 8.39 18.30 2.37
CA PHE A 163 7.22 17.96 3.17
C PHE A 163 7.14 18.87 4.38
N GLN A 164 5.99 19.52 4.57
CA GLN A 164 5.78 20.45 5.68
C GLN A 164 4.41 20.22 6.27
N VAL A 165 4.32 20.27 7.59
CA VAL A 165 3.06 20.17 8.34
C VAL A 165 3.08 21.13 9.52
N GLY A 166 1.90 21.41 10.07
CA GLY A 166 1.81 22.02 11.39
C GLY A 166 0.45 21.84 12.03
N GLY A 167 0.37 22.06 13.33
CA GLY A 167 -0.90 22.00 14.07
C GLY A 167 -1.23 20.63 14.63
N PHE A 168 -0.27 19.69 14.68
CA PHE A 168 -0.42 18.43 15.42
C PHE A 168 0.11 18.53 16.87
N GLY A 169 0.58 19.71 17.30
CA GLY A 169 1.00 19.94 18.69
C GLY A 169 2.20 19.07 19.07
N ASP A 170 2.13 18.40 20.23
CA ASP A 170 3.25 17.58 20.73
C ASP A 170 3.66 16.42 19.80
N ALA A 171 2.78 15.99 18.86
CA ALA A 171 3.16 14.98 17.87
C ALA A 171 4.11 15.52 16.81
N ASP A 172 4.07 16.82 16.49
CA ASP A 172 5.02 17.47 15.57
C ASP A 172 6.43 17.39 16.15
N ASP A 173 6.59 17.69 17.45
CA ASP A 173 7.87 17.64 18.15
C ASP A 173 8.40 16.21 18.29
N LEU A 174 7.51 15.26 18.58
CA LEU A 174 7.87 13.84 18.67
C LEU A 174 8.30 13.28 17.31
N ALA A 175 7.56 13.59 16.24
CA ALA A 175 7.93 13.19 14.88
C ALA A 175 9.27 13.78 14.46
N ASN A 176 9.52 15.08 14.72
CA ASN A 176 10.83 15.68 14.45
C ASN A 176 11.97 14.95 15.20
N THR A 177 11.73 14.49 16.42
CA THR A 177 12.71 13.68 17.17
C THR A 177 12.99 12.36 16.46
N TRP A 178 11.96 11.64 16.03
CA TRP A 178 12.10 10.36 15.33
C TRP A 178 12.74 10.51 13.95
N ILE A 179 12.38 11.54 13.20
CA ILE A 179 12.97 11.86 11.89
C ILE A 179 14.48 12.07 12.04
N ASN A 180 14.92 12.90 13.00
CA ASN A 180 16.35 13.13 13.24
C ASN A 180 17.10 11.83 13.60
N ASP A 181 16.48 10.98 14.42
CA ASP A 181 17.04 9.68 14.80
C ASP A 181 17.17 8.73 13.59
N ILE A 182 16.09 8.60 12.80
CA ILE A 182 16.05 7.77 11.60
C ILE A 182 17.08 8.22 10.57
N TYR A 183 17.20 9.52 10.29
CA TYR A 183 18.11 10.03 9.27
C TYR A 183 19.58 9.86 9.66
N LYS A 184 19.86 9.79 10.97
CA LYS A 184 21.19 9.53 11.51
C LYS A 184 21.55 8.05 11.51
N ASN A 185 20.58 7.17 11.77
CA ASN A 185 20.86 5.78 12.13
C ASN A 185 20.39 4.74 11.10
N ALA A 186 19.43 5.05 10.24
CA ALA A 186 19.02 4.15 9.16
C ALA A 186 20.16 4.02 8.14
N LYS A 187 20.30 2.83 7.56
CA LYS A 187 21.33 2.53 6.57
C LYS A 187 20.68 2.03 5.29
N GLU A 188 21.12 2.56 4.16
CA GLU A 188 20.58 2.19 2.84
C GLU A 188 20.49 0.67 2.66
N GLY A 189 19.32 0.20 2.20
CA GLY A 189 19.10 -1.21 1.92
C GLY A 189 18.88 -2.10 3.14
N GLU A 190 18.92 -1.58 4.38
CA GLU A 190 18.51 -2.35 5.55
C GLU A 190 16.98 -2.44 5.64
N GLU A 191 16.41 -3.61 5.39
CA GLU A 191 14.99 -3.86 5.64
C GLU A 191 14.69 -3.98 7.16
N SER A 192 13.41 -3.83 7.53
CA SER A 192 12.97 -4.05 8.92
C SER A 192 13.33 -5.45 9.41
N LYS A 193 13.90 -5.54 10.61
CA LYS A 193 14.25 -6.79 11.27
C LYS A 193 13.08 -7.39 12.04
N LYS A 194 12.15 -6.55 12.51
CA LYS A 194 11.03 -6.98 13.35
C LYS A 194 9.71 -7.09 12.58
N TYR A 195 9.60 -6.53 11.38
CA TYR A 195 8.34 -6.48 10.65
C TYR A 195 8.53 -6.86 9.17
N ASN A 196 7.51 -7.53 8.62
CA ASN A 196 7.27 -7.57 7.18
C ASN A 196 6.35 -6.40 6.85
N LEU A 197 6.74 -5.58 5.88
CA LEU A 197 6.02 -4.37 5.50
C LEU A 197 5.36 -4.58 4.14
N PHE A 198 4.18 -3.99 3.97
CA PHE A 198 3.37 -4.14 2.77
C PHE A 198 2.88 -2.80 2.30
N PHE A 199 2.94 -2.59 0.98
CA PHE A 199 2.34 -1.45 0.31
C PHE A 199 1.02 -1.89 -0.31
N LEU A 200 -0.03 -1.13 -0.06
CA LEU A 200 -1.36 -1.40 -0.57
C LEU A 200 -1.75 -0.30 -1.54
N THR A 201 -2.05 -0.66 -2.78
CA THR A 201 -2.51 0.27 -3.81
C THR A 201 -3.97 -0.05 -4.10
N SER A 202 -4.89 0.90 -3.87
CA SER A 202 -6.28 0.70 -4.26
C SER A 202 -6.36 0.53 -5.78
N SER A 203 -7.17 -0.41 -6.27
CA SER A 203 -7.34 -0.59 -7.70
C SER A 203 -7.71 0.73 -8.40
N GLU A 204 -7.10 0.97 -9.56
CA GLU A 204 -7.36 2.17 -10.35
C GLU A 204 -8.86 2.26 -10.67
N HIS A 205 -9.45 3.43 -10.43
CA HIS A 205 -10.82 3.66 -10.86
C HIS A 205 -10.83 3.98 -12.36
N VAL A 206 -11.55 3.17 -13.14
CA VAL A 206 -11.86 3.51 -14.53
C VAL A 206 -12.84 4.66 -14.52
N SER A 207 -12.32 5.87 -14.63
CA SER A 207 -13.10 7.12 -14.65
C SER A 207 -13.90 7.29 -15.94
N GLY A 208 -13.55 6.54 -16.98
CA GLY A 208 -14.22 6.59 -18.26
C GLY A 208 -13.51 5.75 -19.31
N LYS A 209 -14.00 5.87 -20.54
CA LYS A 209 -13.44 5.21 -21.71
C LYS A 209 -13.19 6.25 -22.79
N GLU A 210 -11.96 6.33 -23.29
CA GLU A 210 -11.61 7.18 -24.42
C GLU A 210 -11.79 6.39 -25.71
N LEU A 211 -12.53 6.94 -26.67
CA LEU A 211 -12.57 6.38 -28.01
C LEU A 211 -11.19 6.58 -28.67
N THR A 212 -10.45 5.50 -28.85
CA THR A 212 -9.11 5.55 -29.48
C THR A 212 -9.15 5.19 -30.96
N GLY A 213 -10.26 4.62 -31.44
CA GLY A 213 -10.47 4.35 -32.85
C GLY A 213 -11.65 3.42 -33.10
N TYR A 214 -11.62 2.74 -34.23
CA TYR A 214 -12.61 1.74 -34.63
C TYR A 214 -11.90 0.53 -35.22
N GLU A 215 -12.49 -0.65 -35.10
CA GLU A 215 -11.96 -1.84 -35.79
C GLU A 215 -11.89 -1.57 -37.31
N GLN A 216 -10.84 -2.06 -37.96
CA GLN A 216 -10.71 -1.95 -39.41
C GLN A 216 -11.54 -3.04 -40.08
N LYS A 217 -12.43 -2.67 -41.01
CA LYS A 217 -13.09 -3.62 -41.91
C LYS A 217 -12.66 -3.42 -43.35
N CYS A 218 -12.49 -4.53 -44.06
CA CYS A 218 -12.16 -4.45 -45.48
C CYS A 218 -13.36 -3.89 -46.26
N SER A 219 -13.10 -2.87 -47.08
CA SER A 219 -14.11 -2.26 -47.96
C SER A 219 -13.99 -2.69 -49.42
N LYS A 220 -12.83 -3.23 -49.82
CA LYS A 220 -12.58 -3.68 -51.20
C LYS A 220 -11.57 -4.82 -51.25
N TYR A 221 -11.93 -5.87 -51.96
CA TYR A 221 -11.07 -7.02 -52.23
C TYR A 221 -10.59 -7.03 -53.68
N LYS A 222 -9.37 -7.54 -53.92
CA LYS A 222 -8.85 -7.89 -55.24
C LYS A 222 -8.13 -9.22 -55.13
N ASN A 223 -8.56 -10.22 -55.90
CA ASN A 223 -8.02 -11.58 -55.86
C ASN A 223 -8.01 -12.20 -54.44
N GLY A 224 -9.08 -11.98 -53.67
CA GLY A 224 -9.20 -12.48 -52.29
C GLY A 224 -8.41 -11.69 -51.24
N VAL A 225 -7.55 -10.74 -51.65
CA VAL A 225 -6.76 -9.90 -50.74
C VAL A 225 -7.46 -8.56 -50.52
N CYS A 226 -7.50 -8.09 -49.26
CA CYS A 226 -8.03 -6.77 -48.96
C CYS A 226 -7.10 -5.68 -49.51
N THR A 227 -7.65 -4.77 -50.31
CA THR A 227 -6.91 -3.65 -50.92
C THR A 227 -7.28 -2.29 -50.35
N LYS A 228 -8.38 -2.22 -49.58
CA LYS A 228 -8.81 -0.96 -48.96
C LYS A 228 -9.51 -1.25 -47.63
N TRP A 229 -8.92 -0.75 -46.55
CA TRP A 229 -9.49 -0.78 -45.21
C TRP A 229 -10.30 0.48 -44.95
N LYS A 230 -11.32 0.36 -44.10
CA LYS A 230 -12.07 1.50 -43.55
C LYS A 230 -12.45 1.19 -42.11
N ASP A 231 -12.58 2.24 -41.32
CA ASP A 231 -13.11 2.16 -39.97
C ASP A 231 -14.52 1.57 -39.97
N ASP A 232 -14.72 0.58 -39.10
CA ASP A 232 -16.04 0.07 -38.77
C ASP A 232 -16.65 0.89 -37.65
N LYS A 233 -17.38 1.95 -38.01
CA LYS A 233 -18.02 2.86 -37.03
C LYS A 233 -19.00 2.17 -36.06
N THR A 234 -19.42 0.93 -36.34
CA THR A 234 -20.26 0.14 -35.42
C THR A 234 -19.44 -0.62 -34.38
N LYS A 235 -18.11 -0.58 -34.47
CA LYS A 235 -17.17 -1.29 -33.57
C LYS A 235 -16.10 -0.33 -33.05
N PRO A 236 -16.47 0.60 -32.17
CA PRO A 236 -15.51 1.49 -31.51
C PRO A 236 -14.52 0.69 -30.65
N ILE A 237 -13.26 1.11 -30.68
CA ILE A 237 -12.20 0.64 -29.81
C ILE A 237 -12.00 1.70 -28.73
N TYR A 238 -12.15 1.29 -27.48
CA TYR A 238 -11.97 2.15 -26.33
C TYR A 238 -10.67 1.80 -25.60
N ARG A 239 -10.02 2.83 -25.06
CA ARG A 239 -9.00 2.69 -24.02
C ARG A 239 -9.64 3.12 -22.70
N ASP A 240 -9.43 2.36 -21.63
CA ASP A 240 -9.85 2.77 -20.30
C ASP A 240 -9.04 4.00 -19.86
N ILE A 241 -9.74 5.05 -19.40
CA ILE A 241 -9.13 6.22 -18.78
C ILE A 241 -9.13 5.97 -17.29
N TYR A 242 -7.95 5.70 -16.77
CA TYR A 242 -7.73 5.60 -15.34
C TYR A 242 -7.56 7.00 -14.77
N THR A 243 -8.40 7.39 -13.81
CA THR A 243 -8.02 8.48 -12.92
C THR A 243 -7.01 7.92 -11.94
N GLN A 244 -5.91 8.64 -11.72
CA GLN A 244 -4.94 8.37 -10.64
C GLN A 244 -5.55 8.66 -9.26
N ASP A 245 -6.81 8.29 -9.03
CA ASP A 245 -7.47 8.29 -7.73
C ASP A 245 -7.11 6.99 -6.99
N SER A 246 -5.84 6.57 -7.07
CA SER A 246 -5.34 5.42 -6.33
C SER A 246 -4.94 5.89 -4.95
N GLN A 247 -5.58 5.37 -3.90
CA GLN A 247 -5.12 5.53 -2.54
C GLN A 247 -4.05 4.51 -2.21
N ASN A 248 -2.98 4.97 -1.59
CA ASN A 248 -1.92 4.11 -1.08
C ASN A 248 -1.90 4.02 0.44
N LEU A 249 -1.71 2.81 0.97
CA LEU A 249 -1.56 2.54 2.41
C LEU A 249 -0.29 1.73 2.67
N ILE A 250 0.23 1.79 3.89
CA ILE A 250 1.29 0.88 4.38
C ILE A 250 0.73 0.09 5.57
N SER A 251 0.91 -1.23 5.52
CA SER A 251 0.57 -2.16 6.60
C SER A 251 1.79 -3.01 6.99
N TRP A 252 1.69 -3.73 8.09
CA TRP A 252 2.79 -4.50 8.66
C TRP A 252 2.33 -5.79 9.32
N VAL A 253 3.28 -6.71 9.47
CA VAL A 253 3.15 -7.90 10.30
C VAL A 253 4.42 -8.06 11.10
N ALA A 254 4.30 -8.26 12.41
CA ALA A 254 5.47 -8.62 13.22
C ALA A 254 6.03 -9.96 12.72
N LYS A 255 7.33 -9.97 12.41
CA LYS A 255 8.07 -11.21 12.20
C LYS A 255 7.98 -12.01 13.49
N LYS A 256 7.72 -13.31 13.39
CA LYS A 256 7.85 -14.17 14.56
C LYS A 256 9.31 -14.12 14.95
N ASP A 257 9.59 -13.80 16.21
CA ASP A 257 10.89 -14.11 16.80
C ASP A 257 11.00 -15.64 16.68
N ILE A 258 11.74 -16.09 15.67
CA ILE A 258 12.26 -17.45 15.67
C ILE A 258 13.30 -17.38 16.78
N GLU A 259 12.88 -17.60 18.02
CA GLU A 259 13.80 -18.16 19.00
C GLU A 259 14.23 -19.48 18.37
N GLU A 260 15.35 -19.45 17.64
CA GLU A 260 16.10 -20.64 17.30
C GLU A 260 16.47 -21.25 18.65
N ASP A 261 15.60 -22.08 19.20
CA ASP A 261 16.02 -23.00 20.25
C ASP A 261 17.12 -23.85 19.60
N PRO A 262 18.40 -23.68 20.01
CA PRO A 262 19.50 -24.41 19.40
C PRO A 262 19.37 -25.93 19.63
N ASN A 263 18.41 -26.36 20.46
CA ASN A 263 18.07 -27.75 20.72
C ASN A 263 16.72 -28.18 20.16
N ALA A 264 15.97 -27.31 19.47
CA ALA A 264 14.77 -27.76 18.78
C ALA A 264 15.20 -28.79 17.71
N PRO A 265 14.74 -30.05 17.80
CA PRO A 265 15.04 -31.04 16.77
C PRO A 265 14.56 -30.46 15.44
N SER A 266 15.38 -30.54 14.40
CA SER A 266 15.06 -29.98 13.08
C SER A 266 13.67 -30.43 12.67
N GLU A 267 12.68 -29.55 12.77
CA GLU A 267 11.34 -29.86 12.31
C GLU A 267 11.46 -30.04 10.81
N ILE A 268 11.35 -31.30 10.37
CA ILE A 268 11.29 -31.66 8.97
C ILE A 268 10.11 -30.84 8.42
N PRO A 269 10.35 -29.93 7.45
CA PRO A 269 9.28 -29.09 6.95
C PRO A 269 8.17 -30.00 6.44
N GLU A 270 7.04 -30.01 7.15
CA GLU A 270 5.88 -30.75 6.68
C GLU A 270 5.54 -30.21 5.30
N PRO A 271 5.32 -31.08 4.30
CA PRO A 271 4.99 -30.63 2.96
C PRO A 271 3.74 -29.76 3.07
N MET A 272 3.92 -28.47 2.77
CA MET A 272 2.85 -27.48 2.67
C MET A 272 1.67 -28.06 1.89
N PRO A 273 0.42 -27.63 2.18
CA PRO A 273 -0.85 -28.27 1.77
C PRO A 273 -1.17 -28.23 0.27
N LEU A 274 -0.22 -28.54 -0.62
CA LEU A 274 -0.48 -28.88 -2.01
C LEU A 274 -1.26 -30.20 -2.16
N VAL A 275 -1.31 -31.05 -1.12
CA VAL A 275 -2.05 -32.32 -1.13
C VAL A 275 -3.56 -32.14 -0.98
N LEU A 276 -4.04 -31.00 -0.45
CA LEU A 276 -5.49 -30.75 -0.34
C LEU A 276 -6.13 -30.30 -1.66
N LEU A 277 -5.34 -29.86 -2.64
CA LEU A 277 -5.85 -29.44 -3.96
C LEU A 277 -5.99 -30.63 -4.94
N THR A 278 -5.26 -31.73 -4.74
CA THR A 278 -5.40 -32.95 -5.56
C THR A 278 -6.57 -33.85 -5.12
N ALA A 279 -7.00 -33.77 -3.86
CA ALA A 279 -8.21 -34.48 -3.40
C ALA A 279 -9.52 -33.77 -3.80
N GLY A 280 -9.52 -32.44 -3.99
CA GLY A 280 -10.71 -31.67 -4.37
C GLY A 280 -11.12 -31.82 -5.85
N LEU A 281 -10.17 -32.07 -6.75
CA LEU A 281 -10.45 -32.18 -8.20
C LEU A 281 -10.95 -33.57 -8.65
N LEU A 282 -10.91 -34.59 -7.77
CA LEU A 282 -11.53 -35.90 -8.05
C LEU A 282 -13.03 -35.96 -7.69
N ALA A 283 -13.55 -34.99 -6.95
CA ALA A 283 -14.97 -34.94 -6.55
C ALA A 283 -15.89 -34.23 -7.56
N LEU A 284 -15.37 -33.50 -8.55
CA LEU A 284 -16.17 -32.77 -9.56
C LEU A 284 -16.35 -33.52 -10.89
N GLY A 285 -15.88 -34.77 -11.00
CA GLY A 285 -15.93 -35.56 -12.22
C GLY A 285 -17.22 -36.34 -12.50
N PHE A 286 -18.20 -36.36 -11.59
CA PHE A 286 -19.39 -37.20 -11.75
C PHE A 286 -20.71 -36.55 -11.28
N THR A 287 -21.18 -35.53 -11.99
CA THR A 287 -22.64 -35.32 -12.14
C THR A 287 -22.97 -34.88 -13.57
N ARG A 288 -23.07 -35.87 -14.46
CA ARG A 288 -23.73 -35.72 -15.77
C ARG A 288 -25.25 -35.86 -15.58
N LYS A 289 -25.98 -34.97 -16.25
CA LYS A 289 -27.39 -35.05 -16.69
C LYS A 289 -28.49 -35.05 -15.62
N LEU A 290 -29.37 -34.05 -15.72
CA LEU A 290 -30.79 -34.26 -16.06
C LEU A 290 -31.35 -33.02 -16.78
N ARG A 291 -31.98 -33.24 -17.94
CA ARG A 291 -32.89 -32.30 -18.61
C ARG A 291 -34.22 -32.29 -17.85
N CYS A 292 -34.94 -31.18 -17.86
CA CYS A 292 -36.36 -31.13 -18.27
C CYS A 292 -36.88 -29.68 -18.34
N CYS A 293 -37.66 -29.44 -19.41
CA CYS A 293 -38.49 -28.29 -19.76
C CYS A 293 -37.78 -26.96 -20.04
#